data_AF-A0A3D4Y4Q3-F1
#
_entry.id   AF-A0A3D4Y4Q3-F1
#
_cell.length_a   1.000
_cell.length_b   1.000
_cell.length_c   1.000
_cell.angle_alpha   90.00
_cell.angle_beta   90.00
_cell.angle_gamma   90.00
#
_symmetry.space_group_name_H-M   'P 1'
#
loop_
_entity.id
_entity.type
_entity.pdbx_description
1 polymer ?
#
loop_
_entity_poly.entity_id
_entity_poly.type
_entity_poly.pdbx_seq_one_letter_code
_entity_poly.pdbx_strand_id
1 'polypeptide(L)'
;MVKTEAFPTIRMKIDRLLKTTNEYQLNDLVKAVYCINLCINNRPVLESCLALNACLIEYEEKGSKRIGTYDEFKGFFGKIYDVMKPGIADDYTVEDFGEVQLRYNDKFYRVIIGTGHNNVYACLNFLPTLARNISREEELCLALEYVSGTIDYFIEENKNDGVVEKRFVLPTEILFYKVQKFFKEEVKKYDILELDSLMMSEGTTIEKAILYAGKIIFILCTMFLC
;
A
#
# COMPACT_ATOMS: atom_id res chain seq x y z
N MET A 1 7.54 -11.72 12.81
CA MET A 1 6.16 -12.25 12.81
C MET A 1 5.22 -11.10 13.13
N VAL A 2 4.35 -10.77 12.17
CA VAL A 2 3.41 -9.66 12.22
C VAL A 2 2.28 -9.94 13.21
N LYS A 3 2.01 -8.97 14.09
CA LYS A 3 0.88 -8.96 15.04
C LYS A 3 0.36 -7.53 15.18
N THR A 4 -0.95 -7.37 15.36
CA THR A 4 -1.59 -6.08 15.69
C THR A 4 -2.73 -6.31 16.67
N GLU A 5 -2.92 -5.36 17.59
CA GLU A 5 -4.05 -5.33 18.52
C GLU A 5 -5.37 -4.96 17.83
N ALA A 6 -5.30 -4.20 16.72
CA ALA A 6 -6.46 -3.75 15.97
C ALA A 6 -7.13 -4.88 15.15
N PHE A 7 -6.34 -5.85 14.67
CA PHE A 7 -6.84 -6.99 13.91
C PHE A 7 -6.36 -8.32 14.53
N PRO A 8 -7.05 -8.83 15.57
CA PRO A 8 -6.63 -10.02 16.30
C PRO A 8 -6.50 -11.28 15.42
N THR A 9 -7.25 -11.34 14.31
CA THR A 9 -7.30 -12.47 13.38
C THR A 9 -6.34 -12.37 12.21
N ILE A 10 -5.60 -11.26 12.06
CA ILE A 10 -4.77 -11.00 10.88
C ILE A 10 -3.73 -12.10 10.63
N ARG A 11 -3.19 -12.69 11.71
CA ARG A 11 -2.20 -13.77 11.63
C ARG A 11 -2.73 -14.97 10.88
N MET A 12 -3.97 -15.36 11.13
CA MET A 12 -4.59 -16.49 10.42
C MET A 12 -4.74 -16.21 8.92
N LYS A 13 -5.02 -14.96 8.52
CA LYS A 13 -5.04 -14.56 7.11
C LYS A 13 -3.64 -14.64 6.50
N ILE A 14 -2.63 -14.09 7.18
CA ILE A 14 -1.22 -14.13 6.73
C ILE A 14 -0.76 -15.58 6.49
N ASP A 15 -0.98 -16.47 7.46
CA ASP A 15 -0.59 -17.89 7.36
C ASP A 15 -1.26 -18.61 6.18
N ARG A 16 -2.51 -18.26 5.88
CA ARG A 16 -3.24 -18.82 4.72
C ARG A 16 -2.72 -18.25 3.41
N LEU A 17 -2.48 -16.94 3.34
CA LEU A 17 -1.96 -16.26 2.16
C LEU A 17 -0.53 -16.72 1.81
N LEU A 18 0.34 -16.90 2.81
CA LEU A 18 1.72 -17.37 2.62
C LEU A 18 1.82 -18.71 1.89
N LYS A 19 0.82 -19.59 2.04
CA LYS A 19 0.75 -20.87 1.30
C LYS A 19 0.63 -20.65 -0.20
N THR A 20 0.04 -19.54 -0.63
CA THR A 20 -0.10 -19.16 -2.04
C THR A 20 1.00 -18.21 -2.49
N THR A 21 1.31 -17.16 -1.71
CA THR A 21 2.27 -16.12 -2.15
C THR A 21 3.69 -16.66 -2.32
N ASN A 22 4.12 -17.59 -1.47
CA ASN A 22 5.46 -18.19 -1.54
C ASN A 22 5.69 -19.06 -2.80
N GLU A 23 4.66 -19.34 -3.59
CA GLU A 23 4.79 -20.08 -4.85
C GLU A 23 5.28 -19.20 -6.03
N TYR A 24 5.24 -17.87 -5.88
CA TYR A 24 5.48 -16.91 -6.95
C TYR A 24 6.80 -16.18 -6.77
N GLN A 25 7.41 -15.77 -7.89
CA GLN A 25 8.59 -14.91 -7.85
C GLN A 25 8.30 -13.58 -7.16
N LEU A 26 9.18 -13.18 -6.25
CA LEU A 26 9.02 -11.98 -5.43
C LEU A 26 8.69 -10.74 -6.27
N ASN A 27 9.45 -10.46 -7.33
CA ASN A 27 9.25 -9.27 -8.16
C ASN A 27 7.87 -9.17 -8.81
N ASP A 28 7.29 -10.30 -9.20
CA ASP A 28 5.96 -10.34 -9.82
C ASP A 28 4.87 -10.27 -8.74
N LEU A 29 5.06 -10.98 -7.63
CA LEU A 29 4.18 -10.95 -6.46
C LEU A 29 4.03 -9.53 -5.90
N VAL A 30 5.15 -8.84 -5.75
CA VAL A 30 5.26 -7.42 -5.36
C VAL A 30 4.29 -6.55 -6.14
N LYS A 31 4.32 -6.62 -7.47
CA LYS A 31 3.50 -5.77 -8.34
C LYS A 31 2.04 -6.17 -8.29
N ALA A 32 1.76 -7.47 -8.16
CA ALA A 32 0.40 -7.97 -8.00
C ALA A 32 -0.22 -7.48 -6.69
N VAL A 33 0.50 -7.59 -5.56
CA VAL A 33 0.07 -7.09 -4.25
C VAL A 33 -0.11 -5.57 -4.29
N TYR A 34 0.84 -4.84 -4.89
CA TYR A 34 0.73 -3.39 -5.08
C TYR A 34 -0.54 -3.03 -5.86
N CYS A 35 -0.80 -3.68 -7.00
CA CYS A 35 -1.98 -3.42 -7.83
C CYS A 35 -3.30 -3.67 -7.07
N ILE A 36 -3.35 -4.75 -6.28
CA ILE A 36 -4.51 -5.09 -5.45
C ILE A 36 -4.77 -4.04 -4.39
N ASN A 37 -3.72 -3.61 -3.68
CA ASN A 37 -3.83 -2.67 -2.56
C ASN A 37 -4.01 -1.22 -3.03
N LEU A 38 -3.50 -0.88 -4.21
CA LEU A 38 -3.72 0.41 -4.84
C LEU A 38 -5.19 0.57 -5.29
N CYS A 39 -5.83 -0.50 -5.75
CA CYS A 39 -7.19 -0.47 -6.27
C CYS A 39 -8.17 0.11 -5.23
N ILE A 40 -8.76 1.27 -5.52
CA ILE A 40 -9.59 1.98 -4.53
C ILE A 40 -10.86 1.21 -4.16
N ASN A 41 -11.33 0.33 -5.04
CA ASN A 41 -12.48 -0.56 -4.80
C ASN A 41 -12.15 -1.68 -3.79
N ASN A 42 -10.88 -1.85 -3.40
CA ASN A 42 -10.46 -2.80 -2.36
C ASN A 42 -10.29 -2.16 -0.98
N ARG A 43 -10.53 -0.85 -0.85
CA ARG A 43 -10.41 -0.15 0.44
C ARG A 43 -11.32 -0.71 1.55
N PRO A 44 -12.52 -1.27 1.28
CA PRO A 44 -13.35 -1.91 2.30
C PRO A 44 -12.73 -3.17 2.95
N VAL A 45 -11.69 -3.77 2.35
CA VAL A 45 -11.02 -4.98 2.89
C VAL A 45 -9.64 -4.68 3.48
N LEU A 46 -9.55 -3.62 4.28
CA LEU A 46 -8.29 -3.12 4.85
C LEU A 46 -7.49 -4.20 5.61
N GLU A 47 -8.11 -5.01 6.47
CA GLU A 47 -7.43 -6.10 7.18
C GLU A 47 -6.78 -7.09 6.19
N SER A 48 -7.52 -7.45 5.13
CA SER A 48 -7.05 -8.38 4.10
C SER A 48 -5.87 -7.78 3.33
N CYS A 49 -5.96 -6.51 2.95
CA CYS A 49 -4.90 -5.78 2.26
C CYS A 49 -3.63 -5.67 3.12
N LEU A 50 -3.76 -5.40 4.42
CA LEU A 50 -2.66 -5.42 5.39
C LEU A 50 -2.05 -6.82 5.55
N ALA A 51 -2.87 -7.87 5.60
CA ALA A 51 -2.39 -9.24 5.65
C ALA A 51 -1.61 -9.62 4.38
N LEU A 52 -2.08 -9.21 3.21
CA LEU A 52 -1.42 -9.46 1.92
C LEU A 52 -0.07 -8.72 1.83
N ASN A 53 -0.02 -7.48 2.31
CA ASN A 53 1.22 -6.73 2.48
C ASN A 53 2.19 -7.46 3.42
N ALA A 54 1.72 -7.94 4.57
CA ALA A 54 2.55 -8.67 5.54
C ALA A 54 3.16 -9.95 4.95
N CYS A 55 2.50 -10.60 3.99
CA CYS A 55 3.06 -11.74 3.26
C CYS A 55 4.30 -11.39 2.45
N LEU A 56 4.49 -10.13 2.00
CA LEU A 56 5.72 -9.71 1.32
C LEU A 56 6.92 -9.64 2.28
N ILE A 57 6.67 -9.45 3.57
CA ILE A 57 7.72 -9.36 4.60
C ILE A 57 8.08 -10.73 5.13
N GLU A 58 7.09 -11.58 5.32
CA GLU A 58 7.30 -12.97 5.73
C GLU A 58 7.47 -13.92 4.53
N TYR A 59 7.69 -13.34 3.35
CA TYR A 59 7.89 -14.09 2.13
C TYR A 59 9.13 -14.98 2.26
N GLU A 60 8.95 -16.24 1.88
CA GLU A 60 10.05 -17.19 1.74
C GLU A 60 10.06 -17.66 0.29
N GLU A 61 11.20 -17.51 -0.39
CA GLU A 61 11.33 -17.89 -1.79
C GLU A 61 11.28 -19.42 -1.94
N LYS A 62 10.08 -19.94 -2.18
CA LYS A 62 9.80 -21.39 -2.30
C LYS A 62 9.36 -21.80 -3.70
N GLY A 63 9.04 -20.85 -4.58
CA GLY A 63 8.47 -21.14 -5.90
C GLY A 63 8.96 -20.21 -7.00
N SER A 64 8.61 -20.57 -8.22
CA SER A 64 9.08 -19.90 -9.45
C SER A 64 7.94 -19.43 -10.36
N LYS A 65 6.68 -19.46 -9.89
CA LYS A 65 5.52 -19.03 -10.69
C LYS A 65 5.62 -17.54 -11.00
N ARG A 66 5.19 -17.16 -12.21
CA ARG A 66 5.25 -15.78 -12.73
C ARG A 66 3.87 -15.13 -12.70
N ILE A 67 3.86 -13.80 -12.68
CA ILE A 67 2.67 -12.95 -12.89
C ILE A 67 3.08 -11.82 -13.86
N GLY A 68 3.23 -12.18 -15.13
CA GLY A 68 3.63 -11.25 -16.20
C GLY A 68 2.45 -10.73 -17.03
N THR A 69 1.36 -11.48 -17.09
CA THR A 69 0.16 -11.17 -17.87
C THR A 69 -1.05 -10.94 -16.97
N TYR A 70 -2.08 -10.28 -17.50
CA TYR A 70 -3.32 -10.08 -16.76
C TYR A 70 -4.06 -11.40 -16.48
N ASP A 71 -3.96 -12.41 -17.35
CA ASP A 71 -4.53 -13.74 -17.10
C ASP A 71 -3.85 -14.45 -15.92
N GLU A 72 -2.52 -14.37 -15.83
CA GLU A 72 -1.79 -14.90 -14.67
C GLU A 72 -2.15 -14.14 -13.39
N PHE A 73 -2.35 -12.81 -13.48
CA PHE A 73 -2.80 -11.99 -12.37
C PHE A 73 -4.20 -12.38 -11.89
N LYS A 74 -5.15 -12.62 -12.82
CA LYS A 74 -6.47 -13.19 -12.51
C LYS A 74 -6.35 -14.56 -11.83
N GLY A 75 -5.46 -15.40 -12.31
CA GLY A 75 -5.18 -16.71 -11.71
C GLY A 75 -4.64 -16.59 -10.28
N PHE A 76 -3.74 -15.64 -10.02
CA PHE A 76 -3.27 -15.34 -8.67
C PHE A 76 -4.40 -14.81 -7.78
N PHE A 77 -5.15 -13.82 -8.26
CA PHE A 77 -6.27 -13.21 -7.54
C PHE A 77 -7.32 -14.25 -7.13
N GLY A 78 -7.70 -15.15 -8.04
CA GLY A 78 -8.65 -16.22 -7.77
C GLY A 78 -8.20 -17.17 -6.65
N LYS A 79 -6.89 -17.42 -6.49
CA LYS A 79 -6.36 -18.28 -5.42
C LYS A 79 -6.42 -17.63 -4.04
N ILE A 80 -6.30 -16.30 -3.97
CA ILE A 80 -6.33 -15.57 -2.69
C ILE A 80 -7.74 -15.07 -2.34
N TYR A 81 -8.68 -15.06 -3.28
CA TYR A 81 -10.01 -14.47 -3.14
C TYR A 81 -10.74 -14.89 -1.86
N ASP A 82 -10.78 -16.20 -1.56
CA ASP A 82 -11.50 -16.71 -0.39
C ASP A 82 -10.91 -16.28 0.95
N VAL A 83 -9.64 -15.88 0.99
CA VAL A 83 -8.99 -15.34 2.18
C VAL A 83 -9.19 -13.82 2.28
N MET A 84 -9.25 -13.17 1.13
CA MET A 84 -9.27 -11.70 0.99
C MET A 84 -10.67 -11.09 1.05
N LYS A 85 -11.70 -11.84 0.63
CA LYS A 85 -13.09 -11.36 0.61
C LYS A 85 -13.52 -10.83 1.98
N PRO A 86 -14.40 -9.81 2.01
CA PRO A 86 -14.84 -9.21 3.27
C PRO A 86 -15.56 -10.23 4.15
N GLY A 87 -15.28 -10.15 5.44
CA GLY A 87 -16.02 -10.80 6.50
C GLY A 87 -17.16 -9.94 7.02
N ILE A 88 -17.85 -10.45 8.04
CA ILE A 88 -18.99 -9.75 8.68
C ILE A 88 -18.52 -8.51 9.44
N ALA A 89 -17.30 -8.52 9.95
CA ALA A 89 -16.71 -7.46 10.77
C ALA A 89 -16.11 -6.31 9.95
N ASP A 90 -15.95 -6.46 8.62
CA ASP A 90 -15.48 -5.36 7.78
C ASP A 90 -16.59 -4.31 7.66
N ASP A 91 -16.24 -3.04 7.65
CA ASP A 91 -17.18 -1.93 7.41
C ASP A 91 -17.06 -1.41 5.98
N TYR A 92 -18.14 -0.84 5.46
CA TYR A 92 -18.06 -0.14 4.19
C TYR A 92 -17.26 1.15 4.39
N THR A 93 -16.25 1.35 3.54
CA THR A 93 -15.46 2.58 3.49
C THR A 93 -15.66 3.23 2.12
N VAL A 94 -15.54 4.56 2.07
CA VAL A 94 -15.59 5.28 0.80
C VAL A 94 -14.43 4.82 -0.07
N GLU A 95 -14.74 4.29 -1.24
CA GLU A 95 -13.77 3.82 -2.23
C GLU A 95 -13.18 5.04 -2.98
N ASP A 96 -12.28 5.75 -2.32
CA ASP A 96 -11.38 6.78 -2.89
C ASP A 96 -9.95 6.59 -2.37
N PHE A 97 -9.00 7.47 -2.75
CA PHE A 97 -7.60 7.38 -2.30
C PHE A 97 -7.39 7.85 -0.86
N GLY A 98 -8.39 8.47 -0.23
CA GLY A 98 -8.30 8.97 1.14
C GLY A 98 -7.42 10.19 1.26
N GLU A 99 -7.24 10.94 0.17
CA GLU A 99 -6.28 12.01 0.11
C GLU A 99 -6.84 13.36 0.59
N VAL A 100 -5.95 14.14 1.21
CA VAL A 100 -6.15 15.57 1.45
C VAL A 100 -5.09 16.38 0.72
N GLN A 101 -5.26 17.70 0.70
CA GLN A 101 -4.26 18.62 0.18
C GLN A 101 -3.45 19.27 1.32
N LEU A 102 -2.13 19.13 1.25
CA LEU A 102 -1.17 19.85 2.09
C LEU A 102 -0.48 20.93 1.24
N ARG A 103 -0.45 22.17 1.74
CA ARG A 103 0.32 23.25 1.11
C ARG A 103 1.71 23.35 1.74
N TYR A 104 2.75 23.25 0.93
CA TYR A 104 4.14 23.43 1.35
C TYR A 104 4.98 23.99 0.19
N ASN A 105 5.88 24.94 0.47
CA ASN A 105 6.73 25.60 -0.54
C ASN A 105 5.96 26.04 -1.80
N ASP A 106 4.82 26.71 -1.60
CA ASP A 106 3.91 27.21 -2.66
C ASP A 106 3.37 26.16 -3.64
N LYS A 107 3.46 24.88 -3.27
CA LYS A 107 2.86 23.75 -3.99
C LYS A 107 1.81 23.07 -3.12
N PHE A 108 0.79 22.52 -3.77
CA PHE A 108 -0.16 21.60 -3.15
C PHE A 108 0.27 20.17 -3.42
N TYR A 109 0.32 19.37 -2.35
CA TYR A 109 0.62 17.95 -2.40
C TYR A 109 -0.62 17.17 -1.96
N ARG A 110 -0.94 16.08 -2.68
CA ARG A 110 -1.91 15.09 -2.23
C ARG A 110 -1.24 14.15 -1.23
N VAL A 111 -1.87 13.95 -0.07
CA VAL A 111 -1.37 13.06 0.99
C VAL A 111 -2.50 12.18 1.48
N ILE A 112 -2.25 10.87 1.60
CA ILE A 112 -3.23 9.88 2.06
C ILE A 112 -3.37 9.98 3.58
N ILE A 113 -4.61 9.96 4.08
CA ILE A 113 -4.89 9.91 5.51
C ILE A 113 -5.63 8.63 5.86
N GLY A 114 -5.10 7.98 6.89
CA GLY A 114 -5.65 6.76 7.45
C GLY A 114 -6.53 6.87 8.64
N THR A 115 -7.38 5.85 8.85
CA THR A 115 -8.63 5.84 9.68
C THR A 115 -8.54 6.41 11.10
N GLY A 116 -7.34 6.70 11.63
CA GLY A 116 -7.09 7.51 12.83
C GLY A 116 -7.27 9.03 12.65
N HIS A 117 -8.20 9.46 11.78
CA HIS A 117 -8.25 10.74 11.07
C HIS A 117 -8.14 12.03 11.90
N ASN A 118 -8.52 12.06 13.18
CA ASN A 118 -8.67 13.33 13.89
C ASN A 118 -7.35 14.03 14.26
N ASN A 119 -6.31 13.29 14.61
CA ASN A 119 -5.04 13.90 15.01
C ASN A 119 -4.01 13.96 13.86
N VAL A 120 -4.10 13.04 12.90
CA VAL A 120 -3.12 12.95 11.79
C VAL A 120 -3.20 14.17 10.89
N TYR A 121 -4.39 14.63 10.51
CA TYR A 121 -4.54 15.84 9.69
C TYR A 121 -3.99 17.10 10.38
N ALA A 122 -4.21 17.23 11.69
CA ALA A 122 -3.63 18.32 12.47
C ALA A 122 -2.09 18.24 12.47
N CYS A 123 -1.52 17.05 12.69
CA CYS A 123 -0.08 16.82 12.63
C CYS A 123 0.51 17.18 11.26
N LEU A 124 -0.16 16.83 10.15
CA LEU A 124 0.29 17.15 8.79
C LEU A 124 0.52 18.66 8.60
N ASN A 125 -0.33 19.51 9.19
CA ASN A 125 -0.18 20.96 9.10
C ASN A 125 1.04 21.50 9.89
N PHE A 126 1.54 20.76 10.88
CA PHE A 126 2.75 21.13 11.62
C PHE A 126 4.04 20.54 11.03
N LEU A 127 3.95 19.53 10.16
CA LEU A 127 5.12 18.88 9.53
C LEU A 127 6.08 19.88 8.88
N PRO A 128 5.64 20.88 8.08
CA PRO A 128 6.53 21.88 7.51
C PRO A 128 7.36 22.67 8.54
N THR A 129 6.77 22.95 9.70
CA THR A 129 7.44 23.68 10.78
C THR A 129 8.39 22.77 11.54
N LEU A 130 7.99 21.53 11.79
CA LEU A 130 8.84 20.54 12.44
C LEU A 130 10.07 20.22 11.58
N ALA A 131 9.88 19.93 10.29
CA ALA A 131 10.97 19.64 9.35
C ALA A 131 11.99 20.78 9.31
N ARG A 132 11.56 22.04 9.25
CA ARG A 132 12.44 23.21 9.36
C ARG A 132 13.23 23.26 10.66
N ASN A 133 12.57 23.00 11.79
CA ASN A 133 13.21 23.06 13.11
C ASN A 133 14.28 21.98 13.32
N ILE A 134 14.16 20.84 12.64
CA ILE A 134 15.12 19.73 12.74
C ILE A 134 16.01 19.60 11.49
N SER A 135 15.94 20.56 10.57
CA SER A 135 16.67 20.57 9.29
C SER A 135 16.44 19.30 8.45
N ARG A 136 15.18 18.88 8.32
CA ARG A 136 14.74 17.69 7.56
C ARG A 136 13.76 18.02 6.43
N GLU A 137 13.95 19.17 5.78
CA GLU A 137 13.03 19.68 4.77
C GLU A 137 13.10 18.91 3.45
N GLU A 138 14.30 18.44 3.09
CA GLU A 138 14.54 17.65 1.87
C GLU A 138 13.80 16.32 1.95
N GLU A 139 13.84 15.66 3.11
CA GLU A 139 13.17 14.38 3.31
C GLU A 139 11.64 14.52 3.34
N LEU A 140 11.13 15.62 3.91
CA LEU A 140 9.71 15.96 3.81
C LEU A 140 9.30 16.18 2.36
N CYS A 141 10.08 16.94 1.58
CA CYS A 141 9.82 17.14 0.15
C CYS A 141 9.78 15.81 -0.61
N LEU A 142 10.78 14.95 -0.41
CA LEU A 142 10.85 13.64 -1.06
C LEU A 142 9.62 12.78 -0.76
N ALA A 143 9.19 12.70 0.51
CA ALA A 143 8.01 11.96 0.91
C ALA A 143 6.73 12.52 0.27
N LEU A 144 6.55 13.84 0.27
CA LEU A 144 5.38 14.50 -0.33
C LEU A 144 5.34 14.34 -1.85
N GLU A 145 6.48 14.43 -2.52
CA GLU A 145 6.58 14.21 -3.97
C GLU A 145 6.30 12.78 -4.37
N TYR A 146 6.75 11.82 -3.56
CA TYR A 146 6.47 10.41 -3.78
C TYR A 146 4.98 10.10 -3.61
N VAL A 147 4.35 10.51 -2.51
CA VAL A 147 2.91 10.27 -2.27
C VAL A 147 2.06 10.96 -3.33
N SER A 148 2.24 12.26 -3.50
CA SER A 148 1.41 13.04 -4.43
C SER A 148 1.61 12.58 -5.87
N GLY A 149 2.87 12.36 -6.29
CA GLY A 149 3.18 11.91 -7.64
C GLY A 149 2.63 10.53 -7.95
N THR A 150 2.57 9.63 -6.95
CA THR A 150 1.95 8.32 -7.13
C THR A 150 0.44 8.43 -7.32
N ILE A 151 -0.24 9.26 -6.51
CA ILE A 151 -1.69 9.50 -6.69
C ILE A 151 -1.97 10.11 -8.06
N ASP A 152 -1.24 11.18 -8.42
CA ASP A 152 -1.40 11.85 -9.71
C ASP A 152 -1.13 10.90 -10.88
N TYR A 153 -0.22 9.93 -10.72
CA TYR A 153 0.02 8.92 -11.73
C TYR A 153 -1.19 8.01 -11.94
N PHE A 154 -1.88 7.56 -10.89
CA PHE A 154 -2.92 6.53 -10.99
C PHE A 154 -4.36 7.04 -11.02
N ILE A 155 -4.61 8.31 -10.71
CA ILE A 155 -5.97 8.85 -10.50
C ILE A 155 -6.93 8.67 -11.69
N GLU A 156 -6.42 8.63 -12.92
CA GLU A 156 -7.27 8.50 -14.11
C GLU A 156 -7.76 7.07 -14.39
N GLU A 157 -7.04 6.05 -13.94
CA GLU A 157 -7.31 4.63 -14.23
C GLU A 157 -7.76 3.86 -12.99
N ASN A 158 -7.49 4.39 -11.80
CA ASN A 158 -7.95 3.84 -10.54
C ASN A 158 -9.20 4.59 -10.07
N LYS A 159 -10.35 4.25 -10.67
CA LYS A 159 -11.64 4.91 -10.46
C LYS A 159 -12.62 4.00 -9.75
N ASN A 160 -13.43 4.63 -8.89
CA ASN A 160 -14.58 4.01 -8.26
C ASN A 160 -15.59 3.63 -9.35
N ASP A 161 -16.13 2.42 -9.29
CA ASP A 161 -17.10 1.93 -10.28
C ASP A 161 -18.57 2.22 -9.90
N GLY A 162 -18.79 2.93 -8.78
CA GLY A 162 -20.08 3.38 -8.28
C GLY A 162 -20.82 2.37 -7.42
N VAL A 163 -20.25 1.19 -7.16
CA VAL A 163 -20.92 0.14 -6.36
C VAL A 163 -20.68 0.37 -4.86
N VAL A 164 -21.77 0.50 -4.10
CA VAL A 164 -21.73 0.74 -2.66
C VAL A 164 -21.94 -0.58 -1.91
N GLU A 165 -20.92 -1.44 -1.89
CA GLU A 165 -20.94 -2.70 -1.15
C GLU A 165 -19.56 -3.05 -0.60
N LYS A 166 -19.51 -3.94 0.40
CA LYS A 166 -18.23 -4.48 0.89
C LYS A 166 -17.82 -5.60 -0.04
N ARG A 167 -16.69 -5.44 -0.72
CA ARG A 167 -16.22 -6.39 -1.74
C ARG A 167 -14.71 -6.39 -1.87
N PHE A 168 -14.22 -7.46 -2.49
CA PHE A 168 -12.85 -7.58 -2.93
C PHE A 168 -12.85 -7.72 -4.46
N VAL A 169 -12.40 -6.69 -5.14
CA VAL A 169 -12.51 -6.49 -6.58
C VAL A 169 -11.18 -6.78 -7.25
N LEU A 170 -11.25 -7.55 -8.33
CA LEU A 170 -10.12 -7.75 -9.23
C LEU A 170 -9.78 -6.42 -9.90
N PRO A 171 -8.56 -5.87 -9.70
CA PRO A 171 -8.13 -4.66 -10.39
C PRO A 171 -8.22 -4.81 -11.90
N THR A 172 -8.58 -3.72 -12.60
CA THR A 172 -8.75 -3.76 -14.06
C THR A 172 -7.44 -4.07 -14.78
N GLU A 173 -7.55 -4.60 -16.00
CA GLU A 173 -6.37 -4.85 -16.86
C GLU A 173 -5.56 -3.58 -17.12
N ILE A 174 -6.26 -2.45 -17.30
CA ILE A 174 -5.65 -1.14 -17.48
C ILE A 174 -4.80 -0.78 -16.25
N LEU A 175 -5.36 -0.92 -15.04
CA LEU A 175 -4.64 -0.63 -13.80
C LEU A 175 -3.44 -1.57 -13.61
N PHE A 176 -3.61 -2.87 -13.90
CA PHE A 176 -2.52 -3.85 -13.83
C PHE A 176 -1.33 -3.45 -14.72
N TYR A 177 -1.56 -3.14 -16.00
CA TYR A 177 -0.47 -2.73 -16.88
C TYR A 177 0.09 -1.36 -16.52
N LYS A 178 -0.72 -0.47 -15.96
CA LYS A 178 -0.24 0.83 -15.45
C LYS A 178 0.71 0.65 -14.27
N VAL A 179 0.44 -0.29 -13.36
CA VAL A 179 1.37 -0.67 -12.27
C VAL A 179 2.68 -1.25 -12.82
N GLN A 180 2.61 -2.13 -13.83
CA GLN A 180 3.82 -2.66 -14.46
C GLN A 180 4.70 -1.53 -15.04
N LYS A 181 4.08 -0.54 -15.68
CA LYS A 181 4.76 0.63 -16.21
C LYS A 181 5.36 1.50 -15.10
N PHE A 182 4.60 1.75 -14.03
CA PHE A 182 5.05 2.51 -12.86
C PHE A 182 6.36 1.94 -12.29
N PHE A 183 6.43 0.62 -12.03
CA PHE A 183 7.63 -0.04 -11.52
C PHE A 183 8.83 0.01 -12.48
N LYS A 184 8.59 0.11 -13.79
CA LYS A 184 9.66 0.15 -14.79
C LYS A 184 10.22 1.56 -14.99
N GLU A 185 9.37 2.58 -14.89
CA GLU A 185 9.65 3.93 -15.40
C GLU A 185 9.56 5.01 -14.33
N GLU A 186 8.61 4.91 -13.40
CA GLU A 186 8.30 5.98 -12.45
C GLU A 186 8.99 5.80 -11.11
N VAL A 187 9.09 4.57 -10.60
CA VAL A 187 9.76 4.27 -9.31
C VAL A 187 11.22 4.78 -9.30
N LYS A 188 11.87 4.79 -10.47
CA LYS A 188 13.26 5.27 -10.63
C LYS A 188 13.43 6.77 -10.42
N LYS A 189 12.35 7.55 -10.40
CA LYS A 189 12.38 9.00 -10.18
C LYS A 189 12.58 9.35 -8.70
N TYR A 190 12.36 8.39 -7.81
CA TYR A 190 12.40 8.59 -6.36
C TYR A 190 13.59 7.85 -5.75
N ASP A 191 14.22 8.44 -4.74
CA ASP A 191 15.21 7.73 -3.93
C ASP A 191 14.49 6.82 -2.92
N ILE A 192 14.21 5.59 -3.35
CA ILE A 192 13.49 4.62 -2.52
C ILE A 192 14.34 4.18 -1.30
N LEU A 193 15.66 4.27 -1.38
CA LEU A 193 16.53 3.91 -0.24
C LEU A 193 16.48 4.98 0.84
N GLU A 194 16.45 6.24 0.43
CA GLU A 194 16.24 7.37 1.34
C GLU A 194 14.85 7.32 1.98
N LEU A 195 13.80 7.05 1.18
CA LEU A 195 12.44 6.82 1.70
C LEU A 195 12.39 5.65 2.70
N ASP A 196 13.08 4.54 2.43
CA ASP A 196 13.20 3.42 3.38
C ASP A 196 13.89 3.85 4.67
N SER A 197 14.96 4.63 4.59
CA SER A 197 15.69 5.11 5.77
C SER A 197 14.82 5.99 6.69
N LEU A 198 13.93 6.81 6.11
CA LEU A 198 13.02 7.67 6.85
C LEU A 198 12.03 6.86 7.69
N MET A 199 11.45 5.82 7.09
CA MET A 199 10.51 4.92 7.75
C MET A 199 11.15 4.09 8.88
N MET A 200 12.48 3.99 8.90
CA MET A 200 13.23 3.17 9.85
C MET A 200 13.68 3.93 11.11
N SER A 201 13.63 5.27 11.09
CA SER A 201 14.39 6.16 11.97
C SER A 201 13.96 6.28 13.45
N GLU A 202 12.76 5.87 13.89
CA GLU A 202 12.38 6.00 15.32
C GLU A 202 11.76 4.75 15.92
N GLY A 203 12.38 4.19 16.98
CA GLY A 203 11.97 2.95 17.67
C GLY A 203 10.57 2.92 18.30
N THR A 204 9.72 3.92 18.04
CA THR A 204 8.43 4.12 18.70
C THR A 204 7.43 4.77 17.75
N THR A 205 6.85 3.99 16.84
CA THR A 205 5.56 4.33 16.24
C THR A 205 4.78 3.05 15.97
N ILE A 206 3.46 3.15 16.12
CA ILE A 206 2.43 2.10 16.22
C ILE A 206 2.46 1.05 15.08
N GLU A 207 3.17 1.34 13.99
CA GLU A 207 3.29 0.50 12.80
C GLU A 207 4.60 -0.32 12.72
N LYS A 208 5.49 -0.24 13.72
CA LYS A 208 6.82 -0.91 13.71
C LYS A 208 6.82 -2.44 13.86
N ALA A 209 5.68 -3.13 13.87
CA ALA A 209 5.63 -4.57 14.08
C ALA A 209 6.00 -5.43 12.84
N ILE A 210 6.39 -4.82 11.72
CA ILE A 210 6.36 -5.51 10.41
C ILE A 210 7.58 -5.15 9.56
N LEU A 211 8.77 -5.66 9.90
CA LEU A 211 10.00 -5.34 9.15
C LEU A 211 11.04 -6.48 9.24
N TYR A 212 11.38 -7.16 8.12
CA TYR A 212 12.74 -7.48 7.58
C TYR A 212 12.72 -8.50 6.42
N ALA A 213 13.55 -8.20 5.40
CA ALA A 213 13.91 -8.94 4.17
C ALA A 213 12.88 -9.01 3.00
N GLY A 214 12.46 -7.84 2.50
CA GLY A 214 11.68 -7.62 1.26
C GLY A 214 11.31 -6.14 1.01
N LYS A 215 12.05 -5.22 1.65
CA LYS A 215 11.52 -4.00 2.30
C LYS A 215 11.23 -2.78 1.41
N ILE A 216 11.97 -2.61 0.32
CA ILE A 216 11.84 -1.45 -0.59
C ILE A 216 10.45 -1.38 -1.24
N ILE A 217 9.81 -2.54 -1.44
CA ILE A 217 8.51 -2.61 -2.12
C ILE A 217 7.35 -2.47 -1.15
N PHE A 218 7.49 -2.97 0.07
CA PHE A 218 6.41 -2.88 1.06
C PHE A 218 6.02 -1.43 1.33
N ILE A 219 7.00 -0.51 1.34
CA ILE A 219 6.79 0.95 1.43
C ILE A 219 5.98 1.50 0.26
N LEU A 220 6.19 0.97 -0.96
CA LEU A 220 5.36 1.34 -2.10
C LEU A 220 3.90 0.89 -1.87
N CYS A 221 3.70 -0.32 -1.33
CA CYS A 221 2.38 -0.92 -1.13
C CYS A 221 1.63 -0.44 0.13
N THR A 222 2.30 0.08 1.16
CA THR A 222 1.66 0.48 2.42
C THR A 222 1.14 1.90 2.45
N MET A 223 1.66 2.81 1.63
CA MET A 223 1.13 4.19 1.62
C MET A 223 -0.34 4.29 1.20
N PHE A 224 -0.88 3.29 0.50
CA PHE A 224 -2.28 3.25 0.09
C PHE A 224 -3.24 2.62 1.10
N LEU A 225 -2.75 2.18 2.26
CA LEU A 225 -3.54 1.49 3.29
C LEU A 225 -3.42 2.11 4.67
N CYS A 226 -2.81 3.29 4.78
CA CYS A 226 -3.03 4.12 5.95
C CYS A 226 -4.45 4.65 5.83
#